data_AF-A0A151BU40-F1
#
_entry.id   AF-A0A151BU40-F1
#
_cell.length_a   1.000
_cell.length_b   1.000
_cell.length_c   1.000
_cell.angle_alpha   90.00
_cell.angle_beta   90.00
_cell.angle_gamma   90.00
#
_symmetry.space_group_name_H-M   'P 1'
#
loop_
_entity.id
_entity.type
_entity.pdbx_description
1 polymer ?
#
loop_
_entity_poly.entity_id
_entity_poly.type
_entity_poly.pdbx_seq_one_letter_code
_entity_poly.pdbx_strand_id
1 'polypeptide(L)'
;MSSGVMPDQRVRSVTVEDSFTGSGRVATQISLALAWLVMLGVTALWVSGGGIQEVFSSATGLFTSLGRLTGLLASAALLIQLVMMSRVPWLEQAWGQDELACGHRLVGLTSFTGLLVHIALITIGYAAAQPARLWSTAVDLTLNYPSMLLAVAGTVALCLVVFTSVRAARRRLRYESWHLIHLYGYLGAGLVLPHQLWTGQNFLTSPVATVFWWGLWGLTAALFLMIRIASPLWRSRRANRWPVLPVALPHPSGLDAGDPVLTSTSQV
;
A
#
# COMPACT_ATOMS: atom_id res chain seq x y z
N MET A 1 -11.43 12.80 -74.36
CA MET A 1 -10.33 12.06 -73.71
C MET A 1 -9.73 12.95 -72.63
N SER A 2 -10.00 12.67 -71.36
CA SER A 2 -9.18 13.12 -70.23
C SER A 2 -9.51 12.22 -69.04
N SER A 3 -8.59 11.31 -68.71
CA SER A 3 -8.69 10.41 -67.57
C SER A 3 -8.18 11.13 -66.33
N GLY A 4 -9.09 11.48 -65.42
CA GLY A 4 -8.73 11.95 -64.08
C GLY A 4 -8.45 10.76 -63.18
N VAL A 5 -7.18 10.39 -63.02
CA VAL A 5 -6.71 9.46 -61.99
C VAL A 5 -6.77 10.20 -60.65
N MET A 6 -7.70 9.80 -59.76
CA MET A 6 -7.70 10.20 -58.35
C MET A 6 -6.48 9.58 -57.65
N PRO A 7 -5.61 10.36 -56.99
CA PRO A 7 -4.55 9.79 -56.16
C PRO A 7 -5.13 9.19 -54.87
N ASP A 8 -4.78 7.93 -54.60
CA ASP A 8 -5.03 7.21 -53.35
C ASP A 8 -4.39 7.98 -52.17
N GLN A 9 -5.21 8.78 -51.47
CA GLN A 9 -4.87 9.41 -50.21
C GLN A 9 -4.92 8.38 -49.09
N ARG A 10 -3.98 7.43 -49.11
CA ARG A 10 -3.69 6.54 -47.99
C ARG A 10 -2.92 7.31 -46.93
N VAL A 11 -3.62 8.23 -46.25
CA VAL A 11 -3.11 8.93 -45.08
C VAL A 11 -2.77 7.88 -44.03
N ARG A 12 -1.47 7.73 -43.77
CA ARG A 12 -0.95 6.96 -42.63
C ARG A 12 -1.51 7.57 -41.35
N SER A 13 -2.58 6.98 -40.80
CA SER A 13 -2.95 7.16 -39.41
C SER A 13 -1.89 6.45 -38.56
N VAL A 14 -0.75 7.11 -38.35
CA VAL A 14 0.14 6.74 -37.25
C VAL A 14 -0.62 7.09 -35.97
N THR A 15 -1.26 6.05 -35.49
CA THR A 15 -1.96 5.81 -34.23
C THR A 15 -1.39 6.60 -33.05
N VAL A 16 -2.04 7.71 -32.70
CA VAL A 16 -1.90 8.32 -31.35
C VAL A 16 -2.26 7.28 -30.26
N GLU A 17 -3.14 6.34 -30.57
CA GLU A 17 -3.50 5.20 -29.72
C GLU A 17 -2.34 4.24 -29.39
N ASP A 18 -1.34 4.08 -30.26
CA ASP A 18 -0.19 3.21 -29.97
C ASP A 18 0.80 3.88 -28.99
N SER A 19 0.87 5.21 -29.00
CA SER A 19 1.75 5.96 -28.08
C SER A 19 1.24 6.00 -26.64
N PHE A 20 -0.09 6.03 -26.45
CA PHE A 20 -0.72 6.02 -25.12
C PHE A 20 -0.72 4.63 -24.47
N THR A 21 -0.87 3.56 -25.25
CA THR A 21 -0.86 2.18 -24.73
C THR A 21 0.54 1.71 -24.36
N GLY A 22 1.58 2.17 -25.05
CA GLY A 22 2.98 1.86 -24.72
C GLY A 22 3.43 2.43 -23.37
N SER A 23 3.11 3.69 -23.08
CA SER A 23 3.53 4.39 -21.86
C SER A 23 2.98 3.74 -20.57
N GLY A 24 1.69 3.37 -20.57
CA GLY A 24 1.07 2.68 -19.44
C GLY A 24 1.67 1.30 -19.17
N ARG A 25 1.96 0.52 -20.24
CA ARG A 25 2.59 -0.80 -20.12
C ARG A 25 4.01 -0.71 -19.55
N VAL A 26 4.80 0.27 -19.99
CA VAL A 26 6.15 0.49 -19.46
C VAL A 26 6.11 0.87 -17.98
N ALA A 27 5.21 1.76 -17.57
CA ALA A 27 5.05 2.13 -16.16
C ALA A 27 4.64 0.93 -15.28
N THR A 28 3.73 0.09 -15.76
CA THR A 28 3.34 -1.16 -15.09
C THR A 28 4.53 -2.10 -14.93
N GLN A 29 5.29 -2.33 -16.01
CA GLN A 29 6.49 -3.17 -15.98
C GLN A 29 7.56 -2.63 -15.02
N ILE A 30 7.79 -1.31 -15.01
CA ILE A 30 8.72 -0.67 -14.08
C ILE A 30 8.26 -0.89 -12.63
N SER A 31 6.98 -0.66 -12.32
CA SER A 31 6.48 -0.87 -10.96
C SER A 31 6.60 -2.32 -10.48
N LEU A 32 6.33 -3.29 -11.34
CA LEU A 32 6.53 -4.71 -11.06
C LEU A 32 8.00 -5.04 -10.86
N ALA A 33 8.87 -4.54 -11.74
CA ALA A 33 10.31 -4.74 -11.65
C ALA A 33 10.86 -4.17 -10.34
N LEU A 34 10.41 -2.98 -9.92
CA LEU A 34 10.78 -2.39 -8.64
C LEU A 34 10.29 -3.25 -7.46
N ALA A 35 9.03 -3.70 -7.48
CA ALA A 35 8.50 -4.57 -6.44
C ALA A 35 9.30 -5.89 -6.33
N TRP A 36 9.59 -6.53 -7.45
CA TRP A 36 10.42 -7.73 -7.50
C TRP A 36 11.87 -7.46 -7.08
N LEU A 37 12.44 -6.33 -7.45
CA LEU A 37 13.79 -5.94 -7.04
C LEU A 37 13.88 -5.79 -5.52
N VAL A 38 12.86 -5.24 -4.87
CA VAL A 38 12.80 -5.20 -3.40
C VAL A 38 12.76 -6.63 -2.84
N MET A 39 11.88 -7.50 -3.35
CA MET A 39 11.77 -8.89 -2.88
C MET A 39 13.06 -9.70 -3.08
N LEU A 40 13.73 -9.53 -4.21
CA LEU A 40 15.02 -10.15 -4.50
C LEU A 40 16.12 -9.56 -3.64
N GLY A 41 16.14 -8.24 -3.43
CA GLY A 41 17.10 -7.56 -2.58
C GLY A 41 17.07 -8.05 -1.13
N VAL A 42 15.87 -8.18 -0.54
CA VAL A 42 15.72 -8.71 0.83
C VAL A 42 16.14 -10.18 0.91
N THR A 43 15.87 -10.96 -0.12
CA THR A 43 16.28 -12.37 -0.20
C THR A 43 17.79 -12.49 -0.34
N ALA A 44 18.41 -11.67 -1.21
CA ALA A 44 19.85 -11.62 -1.40
C ALA A 44 20.57 -11.21 -0.11
N LEU A 45 20.04 -10.27 0.65
CA LEU A 45 20.56 -9.93 1.98
C LEU A 45 20.50 -11.13 2.93
N TRP A 46 19.39 -11.86 2.97
CA TRP A 46 19.27 -13.08 3.76
C TRP A 46 20.29 -14.16 3.34
N VAL A 47 20.47 -14.39 2.03
CA VAL A 47 21.47 -15.32 1.51
C VAL A 47 22.89 -14.88 1.88
N SER A 48 23.21 -13.60 1.69
CA SER A 48 24.53 -13.03 2.01
C SER A 48 24.86 -13.10 3.50
N GLY A 49 23.84 -13.05 4.37
CA GLY A 49 23.95 -13.23 5.81
C GLY A 49 24.05 -14.69 6.27
N GLY A 50 24.30 -15.64 5.35
CA GLY A 50 24.45 -17.06 5.68
C GLY A 50 23.14 -17.82 5.86
N GLY A 51 22.00 -17.26 5.42
CA GLY A 51 20.68 -17.84 5.67
C GLY A 51 20.53 -19.26 5.12
N ILE A 52 21.11 -19.56 3.96
CA ILE A 52 21.09 -20.90 3.36
C ILE A 52 21.86 -21.89 4.25
N GLN A 53 23.05 -21.52 4.71
CA GLN A 53 23.90 -22.36 5.54
C GLN A 53 23.23 -22.64 6.89
N GLU A 54 22.59 -21.62 7.48
CA GLU A 54 21.85 -21.75 8.75
C GLU A 54 20.68 -22.74 8.62
N VAL A 55 19.96 -22.73 7.49
CA VAL A 55 18.84 -23.65 7.22
C VAL A 55 19.27 -25.12 7.34
N PHE A 56 20.46 -25.45 6.87
CA PHE A 56 20.97 -26.83 6.88
C PHE A 56 21.83 -27.16 8.10
N SER A 57 22.01 -26.22 9.03
CA SER A 57 22.91 -26.40 10.18
C SER A 57 22.32 -27.26 11.30
N SER A 58 21.03 -27.09 11.59
CA SER A 58 20.33 -27.72 12.72
C SER A 58 18.82 -27.50 12.62
N ALA A 59 18.01 -28.19 13.43
CA ALA A 59 16.58 -27.92 13.54
C ALA A 59 16.30 -26.47 14.00
N THR A 60 17.06 -25.96 14.98
CA THR A 60 17.00 -24.55 15.39
C THR A 60 17.27 -23.64 14.20
N GLY A 61 18.37 -23.86 13.48
CA GLY A 61 18.78 -23.06 12.34
C GLY A 61 17.78 -23.06 11.19
N LEU A 62 17.15 -24.21 10.92
CA LEU A 62 16.06 -24.32 9.94
C LEU A 62 14.92 -23.34 10.27
N PHE A 63 14.40 -23.39 11.49
CA PHE A 63 13.27 -22.58 11.90
C PHE A 63 13.64 -21.09 12.07
N THR A 64 14.79 -20.77 12.66
CA THR A 64 15.22 -19.37 12.85
C THR A 64 15.53 -18.69 11.52
N SER A 65 16.19 -19.39 10.59
CA SER A 65 16.57 -18.83 9.30
C SER A 65 15.35 -18.61 8.39
N LEU A 66 14.43 -19.58 8.29
CA LEU A 66 13.18 -19.42 7.54
C LEU A 66 12.24 -18.39 8.21
N GLY A 67 12.24 -18.34 9.55
CA GLY A 67 11.56 -17.29 10.31
C GLY A 67 12.06 -15.91 9.90
N ARG A 68 13.38 -15.70 9.88
CA ARG A 68 13.97 -14.43 9.40
C ARG A 68 13.60 -14.10 7.95
N LEU A 69 13.70 -15.07 7.04
CA LEU A 69 13.35 -14.87 5.63
C LEU A 69 11.88 -14.43 5.47
N THR A 70 10.96 -15.14 6.13
CA THR A 70 9.53 -14.82 6.06
C THR A 70 9.22 -13.45 6.67
N GLY A 71 9.90 -13.04 7.74
CA GLY A 71 9.78 -11.70 8.32
C GLY A 71 10.27 -10.58 7.39
N LEU A 72 11.37 -10.81 6.68
CA LEU A 72 11.92 -9.88 5.69
C LEU A 72 10.97 -9.72 4.50
N LEU A 73 10.48 -10.83 3.94
CA LEU A 73 9.53 -10.83 2.83
C LEU A 73 8.18 -10.22 3.23
N ALA A 74 7.70 -10.52 4.44
CA ALA A 74 6.47 -9.93 4.98
C ALA A 74 6.58 -8.41 5.12
N SER A 75 7.71 -7.93 5.64
CA SER A 75 7.97 -6.48 5.79
C SER A 75 8.14 -5.78 4.44
N ALA A 76 8.84 -6.40 3.49
CA ALA A 76 8.96 -5.87 2.13
C ALA A 76 7.59 -5.75 1.45
N ALA A 77 6.76 -6.79 1.53
CA ALA A 77 5.39 -6.78 1.02
C ALA A 77 4.53 -5.71 1.75
N LEU A 78 4.75 -5.50 3.05
CA LEU A 78 4.10 -4.45 3.82
C LEU A 78 4.43 -3.04 3.28
N LEU A 79 5.69 -2.77 2.95
CA LEU A 79 6.08 -1.49 2.35
C LEU A 79 5.51 -1.32 0.94
N ILE A 80 5.53 -2.38 0.13
CA ILE A 80 4.96 -2.37 -1.23
C ILE A 80 3.47 -2.00 -1.18
N GLN A 81 2.68 -2.63 -0.30
CA GLN A 81 1.25 -2.29 -0.19
C GLN A 81 0.99 -0.85 0.29
N LEU A 82 1.88 -0.27 1.11
CA LEU A 82 1.80 1.14 1.51
C LEU A 82 2.04 2.07 0.31
N VAL A 83 3.02 1.75 -0.54
CA VAL A 83 3.30 2.50 -1.78
C VAL A 83 2.13 2.37 -2.76
N MET A 84 1.58 1.18 -2.94
CA MET A 84 0.39 0.95 -3.80
C MET A 84 -0.78 1.86 -3.39
N MET A 85 -0.99 2.01 -2.07
CA MET A 85 -2.05 2.85 -1.52
C MET A 85 -1.63 4.30 -1.26
N SER A 86 -0.41 4.72 -1.61
CA SER A 86 0.03 6.11 -1.45
C SER A 86 -0.59 7.05 -2.50
N ARG A 87 -1.17 6.50 -3.58
CA ARG A 87 -1.72 7.23 -4.74
C ARG A 87 -0.67 8.05 -5.50
N VAL A 88 0.46 7.42 -5.81
CA VAL A 88 1.45 8.03 -6.69
C VAL A 88 0.84 8.20 -8.08
N PRO A 89 0.84 9.41 -8.68
CA PRO A 89 0.12 9.67 -9.92
C PRO A 89 0.51 8.73 -11.07
N TRP A 90 1.81 8.45 -11.25
CA TRP A 90 2.28 7.58 -12.31
C TRP A 90 1.87 6.11 -12.08
N LEU A 91 1.78 5.66 -10.83
CA LEU A 91 1.35 4.31 -10.47
C LEU A 91 -0.15 4.14 -10.68
N GLU A 92 -0.92 5.16 -10.30
CA GLU A 92 -2.37 5.21 -10.52
C GLU A 92 -2.73 5.24 -12.01
N GLN A 93 -1.99 5.99 -12.82
CA GLN A 93 -2.15 6.02 -14.28
C GLN A 93 -1.81 4.68 -14.94
N ALA A 94 -0.85 3.92 -14.39
CA ALA A 94 -0.41 2.66 -14.95
C ALA A 94 -1.37 1.49 -14.68
N TRP A 95 -1.95 1.43 -13.48
CA TRP A 95 -2.77 0.30 -13.03
C TRP A 95 -4.27 0.60 -12.95
N GLY A 96 -4.63 1.85 -12.64
CA GLY A 96 -5.97 2.19 -12.17
C GLY A 96 -6.20 1.85 -10.70
N GLN A 97 -7.17 2.52 -10.07
CA GLN A 97 -7.45 2.38 -8.64
C GLN A 97 -7.98 0.99 -8.26
N ASP A 98 -8.81 0.39 -9.11
CA ASP A 98 -9.45 -0.89 -8.82
C ASP A 98 -8.43 -2.04 -8.79
N GLU A 99 -7.51 -2.07 -9.76
CA GLU A 99 -6.43 -3.06 -9.80
C GLU A 99 -5.46 -2.89 -8.63
N LEU A 100 -5.08 -1.64 -8.29
CA LEU A 100 -4.25 -1.38 -7.10
C LEU A 100 -4.96 -1.81 -5.81
N ALA A 101 -6.28 -1.66 -5.72
CA ALA A 101 -7.06 -2.12 -4.58
C ALA A 101 -7.15 -3.65 -4.50
N CYS A 102 -7.32 -4.32 -5.64
CA CYS A 102 -7.29 -5.77 -5.72
C CYS A 102 -5.91 -6.31 -5.30
N GLY A 103 -4.85 -5.76 -5.90
CA GLY A 103 -3.46 -6.10 -5.59
C GLY A 103 -3.11 -5.84 -4.13
N HIS A 104 -3.53 -4.70 -3.57
CA HIS A 104 -3.31 -4.36 -2.16
C HIS A 104 -3.91 -5.41 -1.23
N ARG A 105 -5.12 -5.91 -1.52
CA ARG A 105 -5.74 -6.98 -0.72
C ARG A 105 -4.93 -8.27 -0.77
N LEU A 106 -4.42 -8.64 -1.95
CA LEU A 106 -3.61 -9.86 -2.11
C LEU A 106 -2.27 -9.72 -1.40
N VAL A 107 -1.52 -8.65 -1.69
CA VAL A 107 -0.20 -8.36 -1.11
C VAL A 107 -0.30 -8.16 0.42
N GLY A 108 -1.35 -7.49 0.89
CA GLY A 108 -1.59 -7.31 2.32
C GLY A 108 -1.86 -8.62 3.05
N LEU A 109 -2.65 -9.53 2.45
CA LEU A 109 -2.92 -10.84 3.04
C LEU A 109 -1.69 -11.74 3.01
N THR A 110 -0.90 -11.74 1.93
CA THR A 110 0.34 -12.52 1.85
C THR A 110 1.39 -11.99 2.81
N SER A 111 1.53 -10.65 2.92
CA SER A 111 2.39 -9.99 3.92
C SER A 111 2.01 -10.41 5.35
N PHE A 112 0.73 -10.32 5.70
CA PHE A 112 0.26 -10.69 7.03
C PHE A 112 0.41 -12.18 7.32
N THR A 113 0.15 -13.04 6.33
CA THR A 113 0.38 -14.48 6.50
C THR A 113 1.86 -14.77 6.73
N GLY A 114 2.75 -14.12 5.98
CA GLY A 114 4.20 -14.20 6.17
C GLY A 114 4.63 -13.73 7.57
N LEU A 115 4.01 -12.68 8.12
CA LEU A 115 4.23 -12.23 9.49
C LEU A 115 3.84 -13.30 10.52
N LEU A 116 2.69 -13.95 10.36
CA LEU A 116 2.27 -15.04 11.27
C LEU A 116 3.22 -16.23 11.19
N VAL A 117 3.63 -16.60 9.97
CA VAL A 117 4.63 -17.66 9.74
C VAL A 117 5.97 -17.28 10.38
N HIS A 118 6.41 -16.04 10.25
CA HIS A 118 7.62 -15.52 10.90
C HIS A 118 7.56 -15.71 12.43
N ILE A 119 6.48 -15.25 13.08
CA ILE A 119 6.30 -15.36 14.53
C ILE A 119 6.34 -16.84 14.96
N ALA A 120 5.62 -17.71 14.25
CA ALA A 120 5.57 -19.14 14.54
C ALA A 120 6.95 -19.79 14.39
N LEU A 121 7.61 -19.60 13.25
CA LEU A 121 8.92 -20.19 12.95
C LEU A 121 9.99 -19.73 13.92
N ILE A 122 10.05 -18.43 14.25
CA ILE A 122 11.01 -17.92 15.24
C ILE A 122 10.74 -18.56 16.61
N THR A 123 9.49 -18.57 17.08
CA THR A 123 9.16 -19.11 18.41
C THR A 123 9.48 -20.60 18.50
N ILE A 124 9.16 -21.38 17.46
CA ILE A 124 9.50 -22.81 17.37
C ILE A 124 11.02 -22.99 17.33
N GLY A 125 11.75 -22.18 16.56
CA GLY A 125 13.21 -22.26 16.46
C GLY A 125 13.89 -22.04 17.80
N TYR A 126 13.50 -21.01 18.56
CA TYR A 126 14.04 -20.76 19.90
C TYR A 126 13.69 -21.86 20.91
N ALA A 127 12.54 -22.52 20.75
CA ALA A 127 12.11 -23.63 21.59
C ALA A 127 12.57 -25.01 21.07
N ALA A 128 13.28 -25.09 19.93
CA ALA A 128 13.52 -26.36 19.24
C ALA A 128 14.28 -27.39 20.07
N ALA A 129 15.18 -26.94 20.95
CA ALA A 129 15.91 -27.82 21.87
C ALA A 129 15.05 -28.36 23.03
N GLN A 130 13.98 -27.65 23.41
CA GLN A 130 13.08 -28.02 24.51
C GLN A 130 11.62 -27.65 24.16
N PRO A 131 10.93 -28.44 23.31
CA PRO A 131 9.59 -28.10 22.81
C PRO A 131 8.53 -27.90 23.90
N ALA A 132 8.68 -28.58 25.04
CA ALA A 132 7.80 -28.41 26.20
C ALA A 132 7.82 -26.98 26.78
N ARG A 133 8.83 -26.17 26.44
CA ARG A 133 9.01 -24.80 26.92
C ARG A 133 8.52 -23.74 25.93
N LEU A 134 7.85 -24.13 24.84
CA LEU A 134 7.36 -23.22 23.80
C LEU A 134 6.60 -22.01 24.36
N TRP A 135 5.70 -22.24 25.32
CA TRP A 135 4.95 -21.15 25.96
C TRP A 135 5.86 -20.21 26.76
N SER A 136 6.75 -20.75 27.59
CA SER A 136 7.70 -19.92 28.34
C SER A 136 8.64 -19.15 27.41
N THR A 137 9.05 -19.73 26.29
CA THR A 137 9.86 -19.07 25.26
C THR A 137 9.09 -17.92 24.61
N ALA A 138 7.80 -18.11 24.27
CA ALA A 138 6.98 -17.05 23.70
C ALA A 138 6.83 -15.86 24.67
N VAL A 139 6.60 -16.14 25.96
CA VAL A 139 6.51 -15.11 27.01
C VAL A 139 7.84 -14.39 27.19
N ASP A 140 8.95 -15.14 27.26
CA ASP A 140 10.30 -14.59 27.41
C ASP A 140 10.69 -13.68 26.24
N LEU A 141 10.47 -14.15 25.01
CA LEU A 141 10.65 -13.38 23.78
C LEU A 141 9.80 -12.10 23.78
N THR A 142 8.62 -12.12 24.38
CA THR A 142 7.73 -10.94 24.37
C THR A 142 8.13 -9.91 25.42
N LEU A 143 8.46 -10.35 26.64
CA LEU A 143 8.63 -9.47 27.79
C LEU A 143 10.07 -9.00 27.98
N ASN A 144 11.06 -9.81 27.61
CA ASN A 144 12.46 -9.57 27.95
C ASN A 144 13.32 -9.11 26.78
N TYR A 145 12.85 -9.26 25.53
CA TYR A 145 13.60 -8.81 24.35
C TYR A 145 13.27 -7.35 24.02
N PRO A 146 14.28 -6.54 23.61
CA PRO A 146 14.07 -5.15 23.29
C PRO A 146 12.98 -4.95 22.23
N SER A 147 12.12 -3.94 22.44
CA SER A 147 11.05 -3.51 21.51
C SER A 147 9.97 -4.54 21.13
N MET A 148 9.97 -5.73 21.72
CA MET A 148 8.99 -6.77 21.42
C MET A 148 7.57 -6.43 21.86
N LEU A 149 7.40 -5.67 22.96
CA LEU A 149 6.08 -5.15 23.34
C LEU A 149 5.48 -4.23 22.27
N LEU A 150 6.30 -3.42 21.61
CA LEU A 150 5.85 -2.59 20.47
C LEU A 150 5.53 -3.46 19.26
N ALA A 151 6.33 -4.50 18.99
CA ALA A 151 6.05 -5.46 17.94
C ALA A 151 4.70 -6.16 18.16
N VAL A 152 4.41 -6.63 19.37
CA VAL A 152 3.13 -7.26 19.72
C VAL A 152 1.98 -6.28 19.56
N ALA A 153 2.11 -5.05 20.08
CA ALA A 153 1.08 -4.02 19.90
C ALA A 153 0.83 -3.73 18.40
N GLY A 154 1.89 -3.67 17.59
CA GLY A 154 1.80 -3.50 16.15
C GLY A 154 1.14 -4.70 15.45
N THR A 155 1.49 -5.92 15.82
CA THR A 155 0.85 -7.15 15.31
C THR A 155 -0.63 -7.17 15.66
N VAL A 156 -1.03 -6.80 16.88
CA VAL A 156 -2.44 -6.70 17.28
C VAL A 156 -3.19 -5.68 16.43
N ALA A 157 -2.59 -4.51 16.17
CA ALA A 157 -3.18 -3.52 15.26
C ALA A 157 -3.35 -4.07 13.84
N LEU A 158 -2.35 -4.78 13.31
CA LEU A 158 -2.43 -5.42 11.99
C LEU A 158 -3.47 -6.54 11.95
N CYS A 159 -3.59 -7.36 13.00
CA CYS A 159 -4.65 -8.36 13.15
C CYS A 159 -6.02 -7.70 13.06
N LEU A 160 -6.25 -6.61 13.80
CA LEU A 160 -7.51 -5.86 13.76
C LEU A 160 -7.83 -5.40 12.34
N VAL A 161 -6.86 -4.81 11.65
CA VAL A 161 -7.01 -4.33 10.26
C VAL A 161 -7.35 -5.49 9.32
N VAL A 162 -6.63 -6.60 9.38
CA VAL A 162 -6.83 -7.73 8.48
C VAL A 162 -8.17 -8.39 8.72
N PHE A 163 -8.51 -8.71 9.98
CA PHE A 163 -9.78 -9.36 10.31
C PHE A 163 -10.99 -8.50 9.92
N THR A 164 -10.93 -7.19 10.15
CA THR A 164 -12.01 -6.27 9.73
C THR A 164 -12.05 -6.04 8.22
N SER A 165 -10.96 -6.30 7.50
CA SER A 165 -10.88 -6.15 6.04
C SER A 165 -11.30 -7.41 5.27
N VAL A 166 -11.45 -8.56 5.93
CA VAL A 166 -12.03 -9.76 5.32
C VAL A 166 -13.48 -9.49 4.89
N ARG A 167 -13.86 -9.97 3.69
CA ARG A 167 -15.17 -9.69 3.05
C ARG A 167 -16.36 -9.93 3.98
N ALA A 168 -16.33 -10.99 4.78
CA ALA A 168 -17.40 -11.31 5.72
C ALA A 168 -17.56 -10.27 6.84
N ALA A 169 -16.44 -9.82 7.44
CA ALA A 169 -16.44 -8.81 8.49
C ALA A 169 -16.75 -7.41 7.93
N ARG A 170 -16.11 -7.04 6.82
CA ARG A 170 -16.28 -5.72 6.18
C ARG A 170 -17.74 -5.42 5.82
N ARG A 171 -18.49 -6.41 5.36
CA ARG A 171 -19.92 -6.27 5.02
C ARG A 171 -20.81 -5.91 6.21
N ARG A 172 -20.32 -6.10 7.44
CA ARG A 172 -21.06 -5.80 8.69
C ARG A 172 -20.66 -4.45 9.30
N LEU A 173 -19.68 -3.77 8.73
CA LEU A 173 -19.17 -2.50 9.23
C LEU A 173 -19.63 -1.34 8.34
N ARG A 174 -19.90 -0.20 8.97
CA ARG A 174 -20.04 1.07 8.25
C ARG A 174 -18.71 1.43 7.58
N TYR A 175 -18.78 2.12 6.44
CA TYR A 175 -17.60 2.49 5.67
C TYR A 175 -16.64 3.34 6.50
N GLU A 176 -17.16 4.29 7.27
CA GLU A 176 -16.38 5.20 8.11
C GLU A 176 -15.63 4.43 9.20
N SER A 177 -16.30 3.49 9.87
CA SER A 177 -15.69 2.65 10.90
C SER A 177 -14.60 1.75 10.31
N TRP A 178 -14.89 1.09 9.18
CA TRP A 178 -13.89 0.29 8.49
C TRP A 178 -12.68 1.13 8.07
N HIS A 179 -12.91 2.33 7.53
CA HIS A 179 -11.85 3.23 7.11
C HIS A 179 -10.97 3.68 8.28
N LEU A 180 -11.57 4.08 9.41
CA LEU A 180 -10.83 4.47 10.61
C LEU A 180 -10.03 3.31 11.19
N ILE A 181 -10.62 2.11 11.26
CA ILE A 181 -9.92 0.90 11.71
C ILE A 181 -8.75 0.58 10.76
N HIS A 182 -8.95 0.71 9.45
CA HIS A 182 -7.91 0.45 8.47
C HIS A 182 -6.72 1.43 8.61
N LEU A 183 -6.95 2.65 9.10
CA LEU A 183 -5.89 3.62 9.38
C LEU A 183 -4.92 3.15 10.48
N TYR A 184 -5.36 2.26 11.39
CA TYR A 184 -4.46 1.62 12.36
C TYR A 184 -3.39 0.76 11.68
N GLY A 185 -3.51 0.44 10.39
CA GLY A 185 -2.45 -0.21 9.63
C GLY A 185 -1.16 0.62 9.59
N TYR A 186 -1.27 1.95 9.50
CA TYR A 186 -0.11 2.85 9.58
C TYR A 186 0.52 2.84 10.96
N LEU A 187 -0.30 2.85 12.02
CA LEU A 187 0.17 2.74 13.39
C LEU A 187 0.87 1.39 13.62
N GLY A 188 0.27 0.29 13.16
CA GLY A 188 0.84 -1.05 13.24
C GLY A 188 2.20 -1.14 12.53
N ALA A 189 2.31 -0.62 11.31
CA ALA A 189 3.57 -0.55 10.58
C ALA A 189 4.65 0.23 11.35
N GLY A 190 4.29 1.37 11.95
CA GLY A 190 5.20 2.18 12.76
C GLY A 190 5.61 1.50 14.07
N LEU A 191 4.71 0.77 14.73
CA LEU A 191 4.99 0.07 15.99
C LEU A 191 5.88 -1.16 15.81
N VAL A 192 5.77 -1.86 14.67
CA VAL A 192 6.63 -3.01 14.37
C VAL A 192 8.04 -2.57 13.94
N LEU A 193 8.21 -1.35 13.40
CA LEU A 193 9.49 -0.84 12.90
C LEU A 193 10.64 -0.92 13.93
N PRO A 194 10.49 -0.45 15.20
CA PRO A 194 11.48 -0.62 16.26
C PRO A 194 12.09 -2.02 16.38
N HIS A 195 11.25 -3.06 16.31
CA HIS A 195 11.69 -4.46 16.39
C HIS A 195 12.53 -4.88 15.18
N GLN A 196 12.25 -4.35 14.00
CA GLN A 196 13.08 -4.63 12.83
C GLN A 196 14.48 -4.00 12.99
N LEU A 197 14.56 -2.80 13.57
CA LEU A 197 15.78 -2.01 13.65
C LEU A 197 16.70 -2.43 14.80
N TRP A 198 16.15 -2.73 15.99
CA TRP A 198 16.95 -3.01 17.18
C TRP A 198 17.24 -4.49 17.41
N THR A 199 16.38 -5.39 16.91
CA THR A 199 16.53 -6.84 17.12
C THR A 199 16.91 -7.62 15.85
N GLY A 200 16.95 -6.96 14.69
CA GLY A 200 17.35 -7.61 13.44
C GLY A 200 18.87 -7.84 13.36
N GLN A 201 19.32 -9.06 13.65
CA GLN A 201 20.75 -9.44 13.61
C GLN A 201 21.47 -9.11 12.29
N ASN A 202 20.75 -9.11 11.16
CA ASN A 202 21.33 -8.78 9.84
C ASN A 202 21.67 -7.29 9.68
N PHE A 203 20.99 -6.40 10.42
CA PHE A 203 21.16 -4.95 10.27
C PHE A 203 22.24 -4.38 11.18
N LEU A 204 22.68 -5.14 12.20
CA LEU A 204 23.75 -4.75 13.12
C LEU A 204 25.15 -5.14 12.60
N THR A 205 25.23 -6.04 11.63
CA THR A 205 26.48 -6.67 11.20
C THR A 205 26.94 -6.27 9.79
N SER A 206 26.05 -5.68 8.96
CA SER A 206 26.37 -5.27 7.58
C SER A 206 25.87 -3.85 7.28
N PRO A 207 26.78 -2.87 7.05
CA PRO A 207 26.38 -1.50 6.67
C PRO A 207 25.51 -1.44 5.41
N VAL A 208 25.75 -2.36 4.46
CA VAL A 208 24.95 -2.45 3.21
C VAL A 208 23.52 -2.84 3.53
N ALA A 209 23.31 -3.83 4.41
CA ALA A 209 21.97 -4.23 4.83
C ALA A 209 21.25 -3.09 5.56
N THR A 210 21.97 -2.36 6.43
CA THR A 210 21.43 -1.20 7.16
C THR A 210 20.99 -0.11 6.18
N VAL A 211 21.86 0.33 5.27
CA VAL A 211 21.54 1.40 4.31
C VAL A 211 20.40 1.00 3.39
N PHE A 212 20.40 -0.24 2.89
CA PHE A 212 19.32 -0.74 2.05
C PHE A 212 17.98 -0.72 2.77
N TRP A 213 17.92 -1.21 4.02
CA TRP A 213 16.68 -1.30 4.79
C TRP A 213 16.16 0.07 5.22
N TRP A 214 17.05 0.93 5.72
CA TRP A 214 16.70 2.31 6.04
C TRP A 214 16.29 3.11 4.80
N GLY A 215 16.94 2.87 3.66
CA GLY A 215 16.57 3.47 2.38
C GLY A 215 15.16 3.09 1.96
N LEU A 216 14.76 1.83 2.08
CA LEU A 216 13.40 1.37 1.78
C LEU A 216 12.34 2.02 2.67
N TRP A 217 12.58 2.02 3.99
CA TRP A 217 11.67 2.65 4.95
C TRP A 217 11.59 4.16 4.75
N GLY A 218 12.73 4.82 4.60
CA GLY A 218 12.82 6.26 4.38
C GLY A 218 12.15 6.68 3.08
N LEU A 219 12.38 5.96 1.98
CA LEU A 219 11.74 6.23 0.69
C LEU A 219 10.22 6.04 0.78
N THR A 220 9.76 4.95 1.39
CA THR A 220 8.33 4.67 1.54
C THR A 220 7.64 5.73 2.39
N ALA A 221 8.25 6.10 3.52
CA ALA A 221 7.77 7.17 4.38
C ALA A 221 7.75 8.51 3.64
N ALA A 222 8.83 8.87 2.94
CA ALA A 222 8.91 10.12 2.18
C ALA A 222 7.81 10.21 1.11
N LEU A 223 7.64 9.17 0.30
CA LEU A 223 6.58 9.11 -0.71
C LEU A 223 5.19 9.28 -0.07
N PHE A 224 4.93 8.55 1.01
CA PHE A 224 3.66 8.64 1.73
C PHE A 224 3.40 10.05 2.26
N LEU A 225 4.34 10.62 3.02
CA LEU A 225 4.20 11.95 3.62
C LEU A 225 4.05 13.04 2.54
N MET A 226 4.85 12.99 1.47
CA MET A 226 4.80 13.99 0.41
C MET A 226 3.45 13.98 -0.32
N ILE A 227 2.95 12.79 -0.67
CA ILE A 227 1.74 12.66 -1.48
C ILE A 227 0.47 12.82 -0.65
N ARG A 228 0.40 12.18 0.52
CA ARG A 228 -0.82 12.15 1.35
C ARG A 228 -0.95 13.34 2.29
N ILE A 229 0.14 13.97 2.71
CA ILE A 229 0.12 15.06 3.68
C ILE A 229 0.54 16.38 3.03
N ALA A 230 1.74 16.45 2.44
CA ALA A 230 2.28 17.71 1.95
C ALA A 230 1.49 18.27 0.74
N SER A 231 1.19 17.44 -0.26
CA SER A 231 0.46 17.86 -1.46
C SER A 231 -0.94 18.44 -1.17
N PRO A 232 -1.82 17.79 -0.37
CA PRO A 232 -3.14 18.36 -0.07
C PRO A 232 -3.05 19.61 0.82
N LEU A 233 -2.14 19.65 1.80
CA LEU A 233 -1.94 20.85 2.61
C LEU A 233 -1.46 22.03 1.77
N TRP A 234 -0.56 21.79 0.81
CA TRP A 234 -0.07 22.82 -0.10
C TRP A 234 -1.18 23.32 -1.03
N ARG A 235 -1.99 22.40 -1.59
CA ARG A 235 -3.16 22.75 -2.42
C ARG A 235 -4.22 23.52 -1.64
N SER A 236 -4.50 23.14 -0.39
CA SER A 236 -5.42 23.85 0.51
C SER A 236 -4.91 25.25 0.86
N ARG A 237 -3.63 25.37 1.25
CA ARG A 237 -2.99 26.67 1.52
C ARG A 237 -2.95 27.58 0.29
N ARG A 238 -2.76 27.01 -0.90
CA ARG A 238 -2.89 27.72 -2.16
C ARG A 238 -4.33 28.17 -2.33
N ALA A 239 -5.31 27.25 -2.34
CA ALA A 239 -6.73 27.53 -2.59
C ALA A 239 -7.28 28.67 -1.72
N ASN A 240 -6.90 28.72 -0.43
CA ASN A 240 -7.31 29.78 0.48
C ASN A 240 -6.72 31.18 0.17
N ARG A 241 -5.79 31.29 -0.79
CA ARG A 241 -5.24 32.58 -1.27
C ARG A 241 -6.08 33.23 -2.37
N TRP A 242 -7.02 32.52 -2.99
CA TRP A 242 -7.93 33.09 -3.98
C TRP A 242 -9.34 33.10 -3.39
N PRO A 243 -9.91 34.28 -3.07
CA PRO A 243 -11.32 34.36 -2.71
C PRO A 243 -12.13 33.75 -3.84
N VAL A 244 -12.83 32.65 -3.56
CA VAL A 244 -13.84 32.14 -4.48
C VAL A 244 -14.91 33.22 -4.58
N LEU A 245 -14.90 33.97 -5.70
CA LEU A 245 -15.97 34.92 -5.98
C LEU A 245 -17.28 34.12 -6.00
N PRO A 246 -18.31 34.57 -5.28
CA PRO A 246 -19.59 33.89 -5.30
C PRO A 246 -20.02 33.74 -6.76
N VAL A 247 -20.21 32.50 -7.20
CA VAL A 247 -20.86 32.22 -8.48
C VAL A 247 -22.25 32.81 -8.34
N ALA A 248 -22.50 33.93 -9.02
CA ALA A 248 -23.84 34.47 -9.16
C ALA A 248 -24.65 33.40 -9.91
N LEU A 249 -25.44 32.62 -9.18
CA LEU A 249 -26.42 31.74 -9.80
C LEU A 249 -27.35 32.65 -10.61
N PRO A 250 -27.65 32.31 -11.88
CA PRO A 250 -28.64 33.04 -12.65
C PRO A 250 -29.92 33.16 -11.82
N HIS A 251 -30.32 34.38 -11.49
CA HIS A 251 -31.66 34.60 -10.95
C HIS A 251 -32.66 34.10 -12.00
N PRO A 252 -33.62 33.25 -11.64
CA PRO A 252 -34.72 32.91 -12.54
C PRO A 252 -35.63 34.15 -12.65
N SER A 253 -35.25 35.10 -13.48
CA SER A 253 -36.11 36.20 -13.94
C SER A 253 -36.49 35.92 -15.39
N GLY A 254 -37.72 35.45 -15.61
CA GLY A 254 -38.27 35.31 -16.96
C GLY A 254 -39.09 34.04 -17.19
N LEU A 255 -40.05 33.75 -16.31
CA LEU A 255 -41.29 33.10 -16.76
C LEU A 255 -42.42 34.09 -16.47
N ASP A 256 -42.63 34.97 -17.46
CA ASP A 256 -43.92 35.59 -17.72
C ASP A 256 -44.96 34.46 -17.86
N ALA A 257 -45.81 34.30 -16.85
CA ALA A 257 -47.03 33.52 -16.95
C ALA A 257 -47.99 34.01 -15.86
N GLY A 258 -48.69 35.11 -16.17
CA GLY A 258 -49.67 35.72 -15.29
C GLY A 258 -50.52 36.75 -16.03
N ASP A 259 -51.14 36.34 -17.14
CA ASP A 259 -52.23 37.11 -17.74
C ASP A 259 -53.31 37.38 -16.68
N PRO A 260 -53.79 38.63 -16.53
CA PRO A 260 -54.88 38.94 -15.62
C PRO A 260 -56.18 38.37 -16.18
N VAL A 261 -56.77 37.42 -15.45
CA VAL A 261 -58.13 36.92 -15.67
C VAL A 261 -59.11 38.09 -15.58
N LEU A 262 -59.64 38.53 -16.73
CA LEU A 262 -60.78 39.42 -16.83
C LEU A 262 -62.02 38.69 -16.28
N THR A 263 -62.42 39.02 -15.07
CA THR A 263 -63.75 38.69 -14.54
C THR A 263 -64.73 39.75 -15.07
N SER A 264 -65.42 39.43 -16.15
CA SER A 264 -66.57 40.21 -16.64
C SER A 264 -67.87 39.49 -16.29
N THR A 265 -68.61 40.13 -15.40
CA THR A 265 -69.98 39.84 -14.99
C THR A 265 -70.97 40.20 -16.11
N SER A 266 -71.83 39.26 -16.54
CA SER A 266 -73.13 39.53 -17.18
C SER A 266 -73.96 38.23 -17.15
N GLN A 267 -74.96 38.12 -16.27
CA GLN A 267 -76.40 38.22 -16.61
C GLN A 267 -76.80 37.42 -17.87
N VAL A 268 -77.41 36.23 -17.69
CA VAL A 268 -78.87 35.93 -17.77
C VAL A 268 -79.10 34.62 -17.00
#